data_AF-A0A2G9SRE8-F1
#
_entry.id   AF-A0A2G9SRE8-F1
#
_cell.length_a   1.000
_cell.length_b   1.000
_cell.length_c   1.000
_cell.angle_alpha   90.00
_cell.angle_beta   90.00
_cell.angle_gamma   90.00
#
_symmetry.space_group_name_H-M   'P 1'
#
loop_
_entity.id
_entity.type
_entity.pdbx_description
1 polymer ?
#
loop_
_entity_poly.entity_id
_entity_poly.type
_entity_poly.pdbx_seq_one_letter_code
_entity_poly.pdbx_strand_id
1 'polypeptide(L)'
;MQSDPHATEIYATYENCTITVFLPEQMAKSWATSAQIGLEREQIIGEGKTLKLLIEKDFQCLTVRPDEDESDNYPHPDAAVGHKATNCAS
;
A
#
# COMPACT_ATOMS: atom_id res chain seq x y z
N MET A 1 7.66 0.46 11.13
CA MET A 1 6.56 1.42 11.32
C MET A 1 6.70 2.07 12.67
N GLN A 2 6.70 3.39 12.72
CA GLN A 2 6.52 4.13 13.98
C GLN A 2 5.02 4.39 14.14
N SER A 3 4.47 4.12 15.32
CA SER A 3 3.10 4.47 15.66
C SER A 3 3.10 5.86 16.28
N ASP A 4 2.39 6.81 15.66
CA ASP A 4 2.02 8.07 16.32
C ASP A 4 0.57 7.97 16.81
N PRO A 5 0.33 7.86 18.12
CA PRO A 5 -1.02 7.78 18.68
C PRO A 5 -1.83 9.08 18.52
N HIS A 6 -1.21 10.16 18.05
CA HIS A 6 -1.82 11.46 17.80
C HIS A 6 -2.00 11.80 16.31
N ALA A 7 -1.62 10.91 15.38
CA ALA A 7 -1.89 11.12 13.97
C ALA A 7 -3.41 11.19 13.73
N THR A 8 -3.91 12.40 13.45
CA THR A 8 -5.32 12.65 13.10
C THR A 8 -5.56 12.66 11.59
N GLU A 9 -4.48 12.70 10.81
CA GLU A 9 -4.49 12.68 9.34
C GLU A 9 -3.27 11.93 8.79
N ILE A 10 -3.30 11.63 7.49
CA ILE A 10 -2.13 11.07 6.78
C ILE A 10 -1.13 12.18 6.53
N TYR A 11 0.13 11.95 6.88
CA TYR A 11 1.24 12.83 6.53
C TYR A 11 2.54 12.04 6.44
N ALA A 12 3.57 12.66 5.88
CA ALA A 12 4.91 12.13 5.78
C ALA A 12 5.93 13.12 6.30
N THR A 13 6.98 12.60 6.93
CA THR A 13 8.19 13.34 7.30
C THR A 13 9.40 12.80 6.54
N TYR A 14 10.40 13.66 6.37
CA TYR A 14 11.69 13.27 5.82
C TYR A 14 12.80 13.72 6.75
N GLU A 15 13.38 12.78 7.48
CA GLU A 15 14.44 13.01 8.46
C GLU A 15 15.46 11.88 8.38
N ASN A 16 16.75 12.19 8.53
CA ASN A 16 17.83 11.20 8.51
C ASN A 16 17.78 10.26 7.28
N CYS A 17 17.58 10.83 6.09
CA CYS A 17 17.42 10.10 4.84
C CYS A 17 16.29 9.05 4.83
N THR A 18 15.30 9.21 5.69
CA THR A 18 14.18 8.28 5.86
C THR A 18 12.86 9.02 5.64
N ILE A 19 12.03 8.50 4.74
CA ILE A 19 10.63 8.91 4.63
C ILE A 19 9.82 8.07 5.60
N THR A 20 9.12 8.71 6.53
CA THR A 20 8.17 8.05 7.42
C THR A 20 6.76 8.54 7.11
N VAL A 21 5.84 7.61 6.83
CA VAL A 21 4.43 7.92 6.59
C VAL A 21 3.62 7.53 7.82
N PHE A 22 2.81 8.45 8.30
CA PHE A 22 1.96 8.29 9.47
C PHE A 22 0.50 8.23 9.05
N LEU A 23 -0.24 7.29 9.61
CA LEU A 23 -1.68 7.11 9.37
C LEU A 23 -2.40 7.05 10.73
N PRO A 24 -3.61 7.60 10.85
CA PRO A 24 -4.46 7.34 12.01
C PRO A 24 -4.69 5.84 12.19
N GLU A 25 -4.54 5.34 13.41
CA GLU A 25 -4.57 3.89 13.67
C GLU A 25 -5.86 3.22 13.19
N GLN A 26 -7.02 3.83 13.45
CA GLN A 26 -8.31 3.31 13.00
C GLN A 26 -8.41 3.28 11.47
N MET A 27 -7.90 4.31 10.80
CA MET A 27 -7.86 4.37 9.34
C MET A 27 -6.99 3.25 8.77
N ALA A 28 -5.80 3.03 9.35
CA ALA A 28 -4.90 1.95 8.92
C ALA A 28 -5.57 0.57 9.08
N LYS A 29 -6.21 0.31 10.23
CA LYS A 29 -6.94 -0.94 10.49
C LYS A 29 -8.10 -1.17 9.52
N SER A 30 -8.92 -0.14 9.29
CA SER A 30 -10.04 -0.21 8.34
C SER A 30 -9.55 -0.40 6.90
N TRP A 31 -8.52 0.33 6.48
CA TRP A 31 -7.95 0.19 5.14
C TRP A 31 -7.39 -1.21 4.90
N ALA A 32 -6.56 -1.73 5.82
CA ALA A 32 -5.96 -3.05 5.73
C ALA A 32 -7.00 -4.18 5.57
N THR A 33 -8.15 -4.06 6.22
CA THR A 33 -9.20 -5.10 6.22
C THR A 33 -10.28 -4.90 5.15
N SER A 34 -10.28 -3.77 4.44
CA SER A 34 -11.26 -3.45 3.41
C SER A 34 -10.82 -3.87 2.00
N ALA A 35 -11.74 -3.77 1.03
CA ALA A 35 -11.43 -3.91 -0.39
C ALA A 35 -10.77 -2.65 -1.01
N GLN A 36 -10.59 -1.58 -0.24
CA GLN A 36 -9.94 -0.36 -0.73
C GLN A 36 -8.46 -0.64 -1.03
N ILE A 37 -8.01 -0.30 -2.24
CA ILE A 37 -6.66 -0.59 -2.72
C ILE A 37 -5.64 0.41 -2.16
N GLY A 38 -5.96 1.71 -2.24
CA GLY A 38 -5.03 2.76 -1.83
C GLY A 38 -5.66 3.88 -1.02
N LEU A 39 -4.80 4.66 -0.40
CA LEU A 39 -5.09 5.90 0.31
C LEU A 39 -4.35 7.04 -0.40
N GLU A 40 -5.01 8.18 -0.54
CA GLU A 40 -4.43 9.37 -1.17
C GLU A 40 -4.53 10.57 -0.23
N ARG A 41 -3.48 11.39 -0.20
CA ARG A 41 -3.49 12.66 0.53
C ARG A 41 -2.59 13.70 -0.13
N GLU A 42 -3.05 14.95 -0.09
CA GLU A 42 -2.21 16.12 -0.34
C GLU A 42 -1.73 16.73 0.98
N GLN A 43 -0.42 16.94 1.08
CA GLN A 43 0.25 17.55 2.23
C GLN A 43 0.94 18.84 1.80
N ILE A 44 0.62 19.94 2.45
CA ILE A 44 1.32 21.22 2.21
C ILE A 44 2.70 21.15 2.87
N ILE A 45 3.76 21.47 2.12
CA ILE A 45 5.15 21.42 2.60
C ILE A 45 5.82 22.81 2.67
N GLY A 46 5.02 23.88 2.64
CA GLY A 46 5.48 25.27 2.67
C GLY A 46 5.73 25.85 1.28
N GLU A 47 5.93 27.17 1.21
CA GLU A 47 6.22 27.92 -0.03
C GLU A 47 5.20 27.69 -1.17
N GLY A 48 3.94 27.38 -0.82
CA GLY A 48 2.90 27.06 -1.81
C GLY A 48 3.12 25.72 -2.53
N LYS A 49 3.99 24.85 -2.02
CA LYS A 49 4.25 23.51 -2.54
C LYS A 49 3.41 22.46 -1.82
N THR A 50 3.03 21.43 -2.56
CA THR A 50 2.26 20.29 -2.07
C THR A 50 2.99 18.99 -2.41
N LEU A 51 3.08 18.10 -1.42
CA LEU A 51 3.47 16.71 -1.58
C LEU A 51 2.21 15.86 -1.78
N LYS A 52 2.17 15.11 -2.87
CA LYS A 52 1.14 14.10 -3.11
C LYS A 52 1.61 12.77 -2.51
N LEU A 53 0.80 12.20 -1.62
CA LEU A 53 0.99 10.89 -1.01
C LEU A 53 -0.01 9.91 -1.62
N LEU A 54 0.50 8.80 -2.14
CA LEU A 54 -0.28 7.66 -2.60
C LEU A 54 0.28 6.40 -1.91
N ILE A 55 -0.57 5.71 -1.17
CA ILE A 55 -0.22 4.52 -0.39
C ILE A 55 -1.07 3.39 -0.94
N GLU A 56 -0.45 2.33 -1.47
CA GLU A 56 -1.14 1.23 -2.14
C GLU A 56 -0.79 -0.11 -1.47
N LYS A 57 -1.76 -1.03 -1.47
CA LYS A 57 -1.52 -2.41 -1.09
C LYS A 57 -0.65 -3.09 -2.14
N ASP A 58 0.33 -3.85 -1.69
CA ASP A 58 1.04 -4.78 -2.54
C ASP A 58 0.22 -6.06 -2.68
N PHE A 59 -0.07 -6.49 -3.91
CA PHE A 59 -0.94 -7.65 -4.18
C PHE A 59 -0.11 -8.81 -4.74
N GLN A 60 -0.55 -10.04 -4.44
CA GLN A 60 0.00 -11.24 -5.06
C GLN A 60 -0.14 -11.21 -6.59
N CYS A 61 0.84 -11.73 -7.31
CA CYS A 61 0.74 -11.84 -8.76
C CYS A 61 -0.34 -12.84 -9.18
N LEU A 62 -1.02 -12.57 -10.30
CA LEU A 62 -1.95 -13.54 -10.91
C LEU A 62 -1.25 -14.79 -11.45
N THR A 63 0.05 -14.72 -11.69
CA THR A 63 0.87 -15.83 -12.18
C THR A 63 1.79 -16.29 -11.05
N VAL A 64 1.71 -17.57 -10.69
CA VAL A 64 2.61 -18.17 -9.69
C VAL A 64 4.03 -18.21 -10.25
N ARG A 65 4.97 -17.65 -9.49
CA ARG A 65 6.41 -17.70 -9.77
C ARG A 65 7.07 -18.51 -8.65
N PRO A 66 7.62 -19.70 -8.95
CA PRO A 66 8.09 -20.63 -7.91
C PRO A 66 9.18 -20.08 -6.99
N ASP A 67 9.96 -19.10 -7.46
CA ASP A 67 11.11 -18.54 -6.75
C ASP A 67 10.79 -17.18 -6.07
N GLU A 68 9.51 -16.78 -6.02
CA GLU A 68 9.06 -15.51 -5.42
C GLU A 68 8.21 -15.78 -4.16
N ASP A 69 8.57 -15.13 -3.05
CA ASP A 69 7.82 -15.18 -1.80
C ASP A 69 6.85 -13.99 -1.71
N GLU A 70 5.57 -14.26 -1.96
CA GLU A 70 4.47 -13.29 -1.86
C GLU A 70 3.58 -13.55 -0.63
N SER A 71 4.12 -14.19 0.42
CA SER A 71 3.34 -14.59 1.60
C SER A 71 2.84 -13.43 2.46
N ASP A 72 3.47 -12.26 2.37
CA ASP A 72 3.07 -11.02 3.07
C ASP A 72 2.24 -10.07 2.19
N ASN A 73 1.98 -10.43 0.93
CA ASN A 73 1.20 -9.62 0.01
C ASN A 73 -0.31 -9.82 0.21
N TYR A 74 -1.10 -8.80 -0.13
CA TYR A 74 -2.55 -8.90 -0.13
C TYR A 74 -3.04 -9.87 -1.23
N PRO A 75 -4.14 -10.60 -1.01
CA PRO A 75 -4.74 -11.42 -2.06
C PRO A 75 -5.16 -10.55 -3.25
N HIS A 76 -4.78 -10.95 -4.47
CA HIS A 76 -5.16 -10.20 -5.66
C HIS A 76 -6.68 -10.17 -5.82
N PRO A 77 -7.31 -9.00 -6.05
CA PRO A 77 -8.77 -8.88 -6.16
C PRO A 77 -9.34 -9.73 -7.31
N ASP A 78 -8.59 -9.88 -8.40
CA ASP A 78 -8.99 -10.69 -9.56
C ASP A 78 -8.60 -12.18 -9.45
N ALA A 79 -8.03 -12.65 -8.33
CA ALA A 79 -7.64 -14.06 -8.18
C ALA A 79 -8.83 -15.03 -8.38
N ALA A 80 -10.05 -14.59 -8.06
CA ALA A 80 -11.27 -15.37 -8.24
C ALA A 80 -11.79 -15.41 -9.70
N VAL A 81 -11.29 -14.55 -10.60
CA VAL A 81 -11.76 -14.43 -11.99
C VAL A 81 -11.04 -15.41 -12.93
N GLY A 82 -10.03 -16.12 -12.45
CA GLY A 82 -9.53 -17.35 -13.08
C GLY A 82 -9.05 -17.16 -14.51
N HIS A 83 -7.99 -16.38 -14.74
CA HIS A 83 -7.15 -16.63 -15.91
C HIS A 83 -6.37 -17.92 -15.64
N LYS A 84 -6.91 -19.05 -16.10
CA LYS A 84 -6.14 -20.29 -16.16
C LYS A 84 -4.86 -20.00 -16.95
N ALA A 85 -3.73 -20.10 -16.28
CA ALA A 85 -2.42 -20.21 -16.92
C ALA A 85 -2.53 -21.32 -17.96
N THR A 86 -2.69 -20.94 -19.23
CA THR A 86 -2.66 -21.88 -20.33
C THR A 86 -1.18 -22.15 -20.55
N ASN A 87 -0.77 -23.39 -20.27
CA ASN A 87 0.60 -23.88 -20.41
C ASN A 87 1.27 -23.35 -21.69
N CYS A 88 2.25 -22.47 -21.53
CA CYS A 88 3.31 -22.29 -22.52
C CYS A 88 4.41 -23.30 -22.18
N ALA A 89 4.29 -24.50 -22.74
CA ALA A 89 5.43 -25.39 -22.93
C ALA A 89 5.51 -25.69 -24.42
N SER A 90 6.63 -25.27 -25.01
CA SER A 90 7.04 -25.48 -26.40
C SER A 90 7.16 -26.95 -26.79
#